data_AF-A0A7H2PW59-F1
#
_entry.id   AF-A0A7H2PW59-F1
#
_cell.length_a   1.000
_cell.length_b   1.000
_cell.length_c   1.000
_cell.angle_alpha   90.00
_cell.angle_beta   90.00
_cell.angle_gamma   90.00
#
_symmetry.space_group_name_H-M   'P 1'
#
loop_
_entity.id
_entity.type
_entity.pdbx_description
1 polymer ?
#
loop_
_entity_poly.entity_id
_entity_poly.type
_entity_poly.pdbx_seq_one_letter_code
_entity_poly.pdbx_strand_id
1 'polypeptide(L)' 'MRYKRSIGAMRKEDWQQLIEILDEYLIFVQQDNGSTNDKINDVKLLVHKLQHHIDSPAQQSYSFNRWS' A
#
# COMPACT_ATOMS: atom_id res chain seq x y z
N MET A 1 25.16 -4.03 -9.12
CA MET A 1 23.98 -3.29 -8.63
C MET A 1 24.03 -3.23 -7.11
N ARG A 2 24.26 -2.06 -6.52
CA ARG A 2 24.36 -1.88 -5.05
C ARG A 2 23.03 -1.27 -4.59
N TYR A 3 22.15 -2.09 -4.01
CA TYR A 3 20.85 -1.64 -3.48
C TYR A 3 21.08 -0.66 -2.32
N LYS A 4 21.09 0.65 -2.60
CA LYS A 4 20.95 1.69 -1.57
C LYS A 4 19.46 1.85 -1.28
N ARG A 5 18.98 1.17 -0.23
CA ARG A 5 17.71 1.54 0.44
C ARG A 5 17.93 2.92 1.06
N SER A 6 17.51 3.97 0.35
CA SER A 6 17.42 5.30 0.94
C SER A 6 16.35 5.25 2.02
N ILE A 7 16.80 5.33 3.27
CA ILE A 7 15.98 5.38 4.48
C ILE A 7 14.93 6.48 4.30
N GLY A 8 13.65 6.11 4.27
CA GLY A 8 12.54 7.05 4.45
C GLY A 8 11.39 7.01 3.44
N ALA A 9 11.54 6.42 2.26
CA ALA A 9 10.43 6.34 1.30
C ALA A 9 10.49 5.04 0.47
N MET A 10 9.41 4.27 0.55
CA MET A 10 9.18 3.09 -0.29
C MET A 10 8.97 3.55 -1.75
N ARG A 11 9.65 2.91 -2.71
CA ARG A 11 9.56 3.31 -4.13
C ARG A 11 8.23 2.85 -4.72
N LYS A 12 7.81 3.51 -5.80
CA LYS A 12 6.59 3.10 -6.54
C LYS A 12 6.61 1.61 -6.91
N GLU A 13 7.76 1.09 -7.29
CA GLU A 13 7.97 -0.34 -7.62
C GLU A 13 7.69 -1.25 -6.41
N ASP A 14 8.17 -0.88 -5.22
CA ASP A 14 7.93 -1.65 -3.99
C ASP A 14 6.43 -1.64 -3.62
N TRP A 15 5.76 -0.50 -3.83
CA TRP A 15 4.31 -0.39 -3.61
C TRP A 15 3.50 -1.23 -4.61
N GLN A 16 3.94 -1.29 -5.87
CA GLN A 16 3.31 -2.14 -6.89
C GLN A 16 3.45 -3.62 -6.54
N GLN A 17 4.62 -4.05 -6.06
CA GLN A 17 4.83 -5.42 -5.59
C GLN A 17 3.91 -5.77 -4.41
N LEU A 18 3.68 -4.84 -3.48
CA LEU A 18 2.74 -5.06 -2.38
C LEU A 18 1.30 -5.21 -2.85
N ILE A 19 0.88 -4.43 -3.86
CA ILE A 19 -0.45 -4.55 -4.46
C ILE A 19 -0.61 -5.92 -5.12
N GLU A 20 0.38 -6.38 -5.88
CA GLU A 20 0.34 -7.70 -6.53
C GLU A 20 0.21 -8.84 -5.51
N ILE A 21 0.96 -8.81 -4.41
CA ILE A 21 0.87 -9.82 -3.34
C ILE A 21 -0.53 -9.81 -2.68
N LEU A 22 -1.12 -8.62 -2.50
CA LEU A 22 -2.45 -8.49 -1.92
C LEU A 22 -3.56 -8.96 -2.87
N ASP A 23 -3.40 -8.74 -4.18
CA ASP A 23 -4.31 -9.27 -5.19
C ASP A 23 -4.24 -10.80 -5.27
N GLU A 24 -3.04 -11.39 -5.20
CA GLU A 24 -2.88 -12.84 -5.11
C GLU A 24 -3.53 -13.41 -3.84
N TYR A 25 -3.33 -12.73 -2.70
CA TYR A 25 -3.99 -13.10 -1.45
C TYR A 25 -5.51 -12.97 -1.53
N LEU A 26 -6.02 -11.94 -2.22
CA LEU A 26 -7.45 -11.75 -2.44
C LEU A 26 -8.05 -12.91 -3.25
N ILE A 27 -7.35 -13.39 -4.28
CA ILE A 27 -7.77 -14.56 -5.07
C ILE A 27 -7.84 -15.79 -4.17
N PHE A 28 -6.82 -16.01 -3.33
CA PHE A 28 -6.80 -17.12 -2.38
C PHE A 28 -7.97 -17.06 -1.39
N VAL A 29 -8.20 -15.88 -0.81
CA VAL A 29 -9.29 -15.63 0.16
C VAL A 29 -10.67 -15.74 -0.49
N GLN A 30 -10.80 -15.47 -1.79
CA GLN A 30 -12.06 -15.66 -2.52
C GLN A 30 -12.33 -17.13 -2.89
N GLN A 31 -11.29 -17.94 -3.03
CA GLN A 31 -11.41 -19.37 -3.30
C GLN A 31 -11.66 -20.20 -2.03
N ASP A 32 -11.33 -19.65 -0.86
CA ASP A 32 -11.62 -20.29 0.42
C ASP A 32 -13.11 -20.15 0.76
N ASN A 33 -13.85 -21.27 0.73
CA ASN A 33 -15.26 -21.34 1.10
C ASN A 33 -15.54 -21.00 2.59
N GLY A 34 -14.51 -20.96 3.44
CA GLY A 34 -14.60 -20.51 4.84
C GLY A 34 -14.38 -19.00 5.01
N SER A 35 -14.05 -18.29 3.95
CA SER A 35 -13.78 -16.87 3.97
C SER A 35 -15.07 -16.06 4.16
N THR A 36 -15.01 -15.13 5.11
CA THR A 36 -16.11 -14.21 5.38
C THR A 36 -16.01 -13.03 4.43
N ASN A 37 -17.16 -12.55 3.93
CA ASN A 37 -17.22 -11.39 3.03
C ASN A 37 -16.48 -10.16 3.58
N ASP A 38 -16.43 -10.02 4.91
CA ASP A 38 -15.68 -8.97 5.60
C ASP A 38 -14.18 -9.02 5.30
N LYS A 39 -13.57 -10.22 5.30
CA LYS A 39 -12.13 -10.37 4.98
C LYS A 39 -11.83 -9.98 3.54
N ILE A 40 -12.71 -10.34 2.60
CA ILE A 40 -12.57 -9.96 1.19
C ILE A 40 -12.66 -8.43 1.04
N ASN A 41 -13.59 -7.80 1.76
CA ASN A 41 -13.74 -6.34 1.74
C ASN A 41 -12.57 -5.62 2.40
N ASP A 42 -12.03 -6.15 3.50
CA ASP A 42 -10.87 -5.57 4.17
C ASP A 42 -9.63 -5.57 3.28
N VAL A 43 -9.38 -6.68 2.57
CA VAL A 43 -8.25 -6.79 1.63
C VAL A 43 -8.44 -5.83 0.45
N LYS A 44 -9.64 -5.75 -0.13
CA LYS A 44 -9.96 -4.79 -1.20
C LYS A 44 -9.77 -3.33 -0.74
N LEU A 45 -10.20 -3.01 0.48
CA LEU A 45 -10.02 -1.68 1.06
C LEU A 45 -8.55 -1.35 1.25
N LEU A 46 -7.74 -2.32 1.65
CA LEU A 46 -6.29 -2.18 1.81
C LEU A 46 -5.61 -1.86 0.47
N VAL A 47 -5.92 -2.62 -0.59
CA VAL A 47 -5.41 -2.38 -1.95
C VAL A 47 -5.80 -0.98 -2.42
N HIS A 48 -7.06 -0.58 -2.23
CA HIS A 48 -7.53 0.75 -2.64
C HIS A 48 -6.80 1.89 -1.92
N LYS A 49 -6.53 1.75 -0.61
CA LYS A 49 -5.76 2.74 0.16
C LYS A 49 -4.31 2.83 -0.32
N LEU A 50 -3.69 1.70 -0.65
CA LEU A 50 -2.33 1.66 -1.18
C LEU A 50 -2.25 2.32 -2.55
N GLN A 51 -3.19 2.02 -3.45
CA GLN A 51 -3.30 2.66 -4.77
C GLN A 51 -3.43 4.18 -4.63
N HIS A 52 -4.34 4.64 -3.76
CA HIS A 52 -4.56 6.05 -3.49
C HIS A 52 -3.28 6.75 -2.96
N HIS A 53 -2.50 6.07 -2.12
CA HIS A 53 -1.23 6.61 -1.61
C HIS A 53 -0.14 6.72 -2.70
N ILE A 54 -0.17 5.85 -3.71
CA ILE A 54 0.75 5.92 -4.87
C ILE A 54 0.34 7.07 -5.81
N ASP A 55 -0.96 7.22 -6.10
CA ASP A 55 -1.48 8.20 -7.06
C ASP A 55 -1.56 9.62 -6.47
N SER A 56 -1.74 9.72 -5.16
CA SER A 56 -1.65 10.96 -4.40
C SER A 56 -0.79 10.71 -3.17
N PRO A 57 0.54 10.84 -3.26
CA PRO A 57 1.36 10.98 -2.07
C PRO A 57 0.78 12.18 -1.35
N ALA A 58 0.18 11.95 -0.17
CA ALA A 58 -0.37 13.02 0.65
C ALA A 58 0.68 14.13 0.67
N GLN A 59 0.30 15.33 0.23
CA GLN A 59 1.14 16.50 0.40
C GLN A 59 1.42 16.60 1.90
N GLN A 60 2.54 16.03 2.33
CA GLN A 60 3.10 16.28 3.63
C GLN A 60 3.58 17.72 3.54
N SER A 61 2.65 18.65 3.74
CA SER A 61 2.93 20.04 4.06
C SER A 61 3.68 20.03 5.38
N TYR A 62 4.96 19.69 5.32
CA TYR A 62 5.89 19.80 6.42
C TYR A 62 6.18 21.31 6.55
N SER A 63 5.22 22.04 7.13
CA SER A 63 5.41 23.42 7.53
C SER A 63 6.38 23.41 8.71
N PHE A 64 7.66 23.58 8.41
CA PHE A 64 8.68 23.89 9.40
C PHE A 64 8.38 25.30 9.91
N ASN A 65 7.48 25.43 10.89
CA ASN A 65 7.30 26.67 11.62
C ASN A 65 8.55 26.92 12.47
N ARG A 66 9.56 27.52 11.84
CA ARG A 66 10.70 28.13 12.49
C ARG A 66 10.24 29.45 13.07
N TRP A 67 9.78 29.41 14.32
CA TRP A 67 9.57 30.62 15.10
C TRP A 67 10.88 31.41 15.11
N SER A 68 10.81 32.64 14.61
CA SER A 68 11.90 33.63 14.60
C SER A 68 11.66 34.65 15.69
#